data_AF-A0A166SZS3-F1
#
_entry.id   AF-A0A166SZS3-F1
#
_cell.length_a   1.000
_cell.length_b   1.000
_cell.length_c   1.000
_cell.angle_alpha   90.00
_cell.angle_beta   90.00
_cell.angle_gamma   90.00
#
_symmetry.space_group_name_H-M   'P 1'
#
loop_
_entity.id
_entity.type
_entity.pdbx_description
1 polymer ?
#
loop_
_entity_poly.entity_id
_entity_poly.type
_entity_poly.pdbx_seq_one_letter_code
_entity_poly.pdbx_strand_id
1 'polypeptide(L)'
;LPKQLSKHHRRYLVNPSNRKTPVMAPDWKLLYLYGGDNPWDSSLWTDSDDRVRGGKSQSHLHCESPEKARFFGNLDITALGGAGFASQRTLGTLHLDLSQYDGLVIKVLQSDSKKYTLTLKDEILPPREDGRDQSTISWEYDFVSEAGEIKIPWDDLKPTYRGRPKTDAKPLDVSNIKRISFMMRSFFGTQEGDFSLTIAHLAAFSNRPTSSDSDVSFEKDRAAAHAHTHAQAPAPTTRPSWFSWICGWAR
;
A
#
# COMPACT_ATOMS: atom_id res chain seq x y z
N LEU A 1 43.34 62.65 -15.39
CA LEU A 1 43.22 62.79 -16.87
C LEU A 1 44.58 63.18 -17.44
N PRO A 2 44.96 62.78 -18.67
CA PRO A 2 44.77 61.50 -19.39
C PRO A 2 46.10 60.68 -19.31
N LYS A 3 46.51 59.66 -20.10
CA LYS A 3 45.92 58.73 -21.10
C LYS A 3 46.13 57.28 -20.54
N GLN A 4 45.48 56.17 -20.90
CA GLN A 4 44.79 55.61 -22.08
C GLN A 4 45.65 54.65 -22.96
N LEU A 5 45.16 53.40 -23.06
CA LEU A 5 45.38 52.36 -24.11
C LEU A 5 46.74 51.64 -24.31
N SER A 6 46.72 50.32 -24.11
CA SER A 6 47.05 49.34 -25.16
C SER A 6 46.21 48.06 -24.97
N LYS A 7 46.02 47.26 -26.04
CA LYS A 7 45.23 46.02 -26.05
C LYS A 7 46.12 44.81 -26.36
N HIS A 8 45.92 43.69 -25.67
CA HIS A 8 46.41 42.39 -26.11
C HIS A 8 45.28 41.37 -26.22
N HIS A 9 45.11 40.83 -27.42
CA HIS A 9 44.28 39.65 -27.66
C HIS A 9 45.04 38.39 -27.24
N ARG A 10 44.40 37.53 -26.45
CA ARG A 10 44.53 36.08 -26.63
C ARG A 10 43.14 35.48 -26.77
N ARG A 11 42.87 34.88 -27.94
CA ARG A 11 41.76 33.96 -28.10
C ARG A 11 42.14 32.69 -27.34
N TYR A 12 41.32 32.27 -26.39
CA TYR A 12 41.26 30.86 -25.99
C TYR A 12 39.93 30.30 -26.49
N LEU A 13 39.98 29.05 -26.95
CA LEU A 13 38.92 28.45 -27.75
C LEU A 13 37.69 28.12 -26.90
N VAL A 14 36.50 28.33 -27.47
CA VAL A 14 35.29 27.70 -26.95
C VAL A 14 35.42 26.20 -27.19
N ASN A 15 35.42 25.41 -26.12
CA ASN A 15 35.32 23.95 -26.20
C ASN A 15 33.93 23.54 -25.71
N PRO A 16 33.04 23.03 -26.58
CA PRO A 16 31.63 22.83 -26.23
C PRO A 16 31.40 21.57 -25.38
N SER A 17 30.25 21.57 -24.68
CA SER A 17 29.59 20.38 -24.14
C SER A 17 30.45 19.38 -23.35
N ASN A 18 30.68 19.66 -22.07
CA ASN A 18 30.63 18.58 -21.06
C ASN A 18 29.23 18.52 -20.43
N ARG A 19 28.20 18.34 -21.28
CA ARG A 19 26.87 17.96 -20.80
C ARG A 19 26.98 16.49 -20.37
N LYS A 20 27.11 16.26 -19.06
CA LYS A 20 26.72 14.97 -18.48
C LYS A 20 25.31 14.67 -19.00
N THR A 21 25.15 13.56 -19.71
CA THR A 21 23.81 13.02 -19.96
C THR A 21 23.14 12.86 -18.59
N PRO A 22 21.92 13.39 -18.37
CA PRO A 22 21.18 12.98 -17.20
C PRO A 22 21.07 11.46 -17.27
N VAL A 23 21.49 10.78 -16.21
CA VAL A 23 21.10 9.39 -16.03
C VAL A 23 19.59 9.45 -15.88
N MET A 24 18.86 9.02 -16.91
CA MET A 24 17.41 8.87 -16.83
C MET A 24 17.15 8.03 -15.57
N ALA A 25 16.41 8.60 -14.61
CA ALA A 25 15.81 7.76 -13.59
C ALA A 25 14.98 6.71 -14.36
N PRO A 26 15.09 5.42 -14.02
CA PRO A 26 14.39 4.40 -14.81
C PRO A 26 12.89 4.72 -14.85
N ASP A 27 12.21 4.32 -15.92
CA ASP A 27 10.79 4.67 -16.15
C ASP A 27 9.83 3.74 -15.37
N TRP A 28 10.18 3.36 -14.13
CA TRP A 28 9.40 2.46 -13.28
C TRP A 28 8.21 3.20 -12.68
N LYS A 29 7.01 2.92 -13.18
CA LYS A 29 5.78 3.37 -12.52
C LYS A 29 5.68 2.71 -11.15
N LEU A 30 5.65 3.53 -10.10
CA LEU A 30 5.18 3.11 -8.78
C LEU A 30 3.69 3.38 -8.59
N LEU A 31 3.07 2.50 -7.80
CA LEU A 31 1.89 2.78 -7.02
C LEU A 31 2.25 2.53 -5.55
N TYR A 32 2.37 3.59 -4.75
CA TYR A 32 2.66 3.44 -3.33
C TYR A 32 1.43 2.87 -2.61
N LEU A 33 1.61 1.72 -1.95
CA LEU A 33 0.56 1.08 -1.16
C LEU A 33 0.57 1.60 0.27
N TYR A 34 1.77 1.90 0.80
CA TYR A 34 2.02 2.57 2.07
C TYR A 34 3.35 3.34 2.00
N GLY A 35 3.38 4.57 2.51
CA GLY A 35 4.50 5.51 2.37
C GLY A 35 4.51 6.23 1.02
N GLY A 36 5.57 6.99 0.74
CA GLY A 36 5.67 7.78 -0.51
C GLY A 36 4.60 8.86 -0.59
N ASP A 37 3.74 8.81 -1.61
CA ASP A 37 2.58 9.71 -1.76
C ASP A 37 1.29 9.18 -1.10
N ASN A 38 1.33 7.98 -0.49
CA ASN A 38 0.20 7.34 0.19
C ASN A 38 0.56 7.07 1.68
N PRO A 39 0.33 8.04 2.59
CA PRO A 39 0.83 8.04 3.96
C PRO A 39 0.66 6.74 4.77
N TRP A 40 1.69 6.41 5.55
CA TRP A 40 1.60 5.41 6.60
C TRP A 40 0.66 5.86 7.74
N ASP A 41 -0.35 5.04 8.04
CA ASP A 41 -1.21 5.16 9.23
C ASP A 41 -1.20 3.84 10.02
N SER A 42 -1.00 3.93 11.33
CA SER A 42 -0.95 2.77 12.24
C SER A 42 -2.34 2.18 12.48
N SER A 43 -3.42 2.95 12.28
CA SER A 43 -4.79 2.46 12.42
C SER A 43 -5.16 1.39 11.38
N LEU A 44 -4.43 1.35 10.26
CA LEU A 44 -4.63 0.41 9.16
C LEU A 44 -3.94 -0.95 9.38
N TRP A 45 -3.35 -1.20 10.55
CA TRP A 45 -2.59 -2.42 10.86
C TRP A 45 -3.02 -3.08 12.18
N THR A 46 -2.93 -4.40 12.25
CA THR A 46 -3.33 -5.21 13.41
C THR A 46 -2.47 -6.46 13.56
N ASP A 47 -2.20 -6.83 14.80
CA ASP A 47 -1.44 -8.02 15.20
C ASP A 47 -2.12 -9.33 14.82
N SER A 48 -1.30 -10.27 14.36
CA SER A 48 -1.67 -11.65 14.05
C SER A 48 -0.54 -12.58 14.50
N ASP A 49 -0.22 -12.51 15.80
CA ASP A 49 0.89 -13.23 16.41
C ASP A 49 0.49 -14.66 16.84
N ASP A 50 1.49 -15.49 17.14
CA ASP A 50 1.32 -16.87 17.62
C ASP A 50 0.56 -17.03 18.95
N ARG A 51 0.28 -15.93 19.66
CA ARG A 51 -0.56 -15.86 20.87
C ARG A 51 -1.91 -16.57 20.71
N VAL A 52 -2.52 -16.53 19.52
CA VAL A 52 -3.79 -17.25 19.23
C VAL A 52 -3.66 -18.79 19.26
N ARG A 53 -2.43 -19.31 19.36
CA ARG A 53 -2.08 -20.73 19.49
C ARG A 53 -1.36 -21.06 20.81
N GLY A 54 -1.28 -20.12 21.75
CA GLY A 54 -0.55 -20.28 23.02
C GLY A 54 0.93 -19.89 22.96
N GLY A 55 1.40 -19.29 21.86
CA GLY A 55 2.71 -18.65 21.81
C GLY A 55 2.74 -17.34 22.61
N LYS A 56 3.91 -16.69 22.67
CA LYS A 56 4.12 -15.44 23.44
C LYS A 56 4.65 -14.28 22.60
N SER A 57 4.83 -14.47 21.29
CA SER A 57 5.37 -13.43 20.42
C SER A 57 4.46 -12.21 20.36
N GLN A 58 5.05 -11.03 20.22
CA GLN A 58 4.33 -9.77 20.13
C GLN A 58 4.91 -8.93 19.00
N SER A 59 4.06 -8.39 18.14
CA SER A 59 4.43 -7.43 17.11
C SER A 59 3.67 -6.12 17.22
N HIS A 60 4.28 -5.06 16.68
CA HIS A 60 3.71 -3.73 16.52
C HIS A 60 4.14 -3.17 15.16
N LEU A 61 3.28 -2.37 14.53
CA LEU A 61 3.65 -1.46 13.46
C LEU A 61 3.30 -0.05 13.92
N HIS A 62 4.30 0.83 13.94
CA HIS A 62 4.14 2.22 14.35
C HIS A 62 4.62 3.15 13.25
N CYS A 63 3.79 4.13 12.89
CA CYS A 63 4.12 5.14 11.89
C CYS A 63 4.85 6.29 12.58
N GLU A 64 6.16 6.34 12.37
CA GLU A 64 7.04 7.37 12.94
C GLU A 64 6.91 8.71 12.21
N SER A 65 6.48 8.66 10.93
CA SER A 65 5.99 9.79 10.14
C SER A 65 5.14 9.26 8.96
N PRO A 66 4.42 10.12 8.20
CA PRO A 66 3.69 9.70 6.99
C PRO A 66 4.55 8.92 5.98
N GLU A 67 5.85 9.19 5.95
CA GLU A 67 6.84 8.62 5.02
C GLU A 67 7.64 7.45 5.62
N LYS A 68 7.34 7.02 6.86
CA LYS A 68 8.14 6.02 7.57
C LYS A 68 7.36 5.26 8.66
N ALA A 69 7.33 3.94 8.55
CA ALA A 69 6.84 3.05 9.60
C ALA A 69 7.92 2.09 10.12
N ARG A 70 7.82 1.69 11.39
CA ARG A 70 8.65 0.67 12.02
C ARG A 70 7.81 -0.53 12.42
N PHE A 71 8.15 -1.70 11.88
CA PHE A 71 7.65 -3.00 12.28
C PHE A 71 8.62 -3.59 13.32
N PHE A 72 8.16 -3.86 14.53
CA PHE A 72 9.03 -4.28 15.64
C PHE A 72 8.29 -5.14 16.66
N GLY A 73 9.03 -5.74 17.59
CA GLY A 73 8.45 -6.52 18.69
C GLY A 73 9.43 -7.52 19.26
N ASN A 74 8.91 -8.62 19.81
CA ASN A 74 9.69 -9.75 20.31
C ASN A 74 9.14 -11.07 19.75
N LEU A 75 10.04 -11.92 19.26
CA LEU A 75 9.76 -13.26 18.77
C LEU A 75 10.15 -14.29 19.84
N ASP A 76 9.16 -14.86 20.54
CA ASP A 76 9.38 -16.02 21.40
C ASP A 76 9.32 -17.31 20.59
N ILE A 77 10.33 -18.16 20.73
CA ILE A 77 10.32 -19.51 20.17
C ILE A 77 10.18 -20.60 21.25
N THR A 78 10.18 -20.23 22.53
CA THR A 78 10.18 -21.20 23.64
C THR A 78 8.80 -21.79 23.90
N ALA A 79 7.73 -20.98 23.87
CA ALA A 79 6.38 -21.43 24.20
C ALA A 79 5.80 -22.47 23.22
N LEU A 80 6.30 -22.51 21.97
CA LEU A 80 5.87 -23.45 20.94
C LEU A 80 7.00 -24.37 20.44
N GLY A 81 8.06 -24.56 21.24
CA GLY A 81 9.07 -25.61 21.02
C GLY A 81 9.93 -25.40 19.77
N GLY A 82 10.51 -24.20 19.60
CA GLY A 82 11.29 -23.81 18.43
C GLY A 82 10.45 -23.20 17.30
N ALA A 83 9.13 -23.32 17.36
CA ALA A 83 8.21 -22.55 16.52
C ALA A 83 7.83 -21.22 17.17
N GLY A 84 7.43 -20.24 16.36
CA GLY A 84 7.01 -18.90 16.79
C GLY A 84 6.88 -17.96 15.59
N PHE A 85 5.97 -16.99 15.67
CA PHE A 85 5.81 -15.90 14.71
C PHE A 85 5.10 -14.68 15.33
N ALA A 86 5.58 -13.49 14.93
CA ALA A 86 4.98 -12.19 15.22
C ALA A 86 4.67 -11.52 13.87
N SER A 87 3.46 -11.02 13.63
CA SER A 87 3.12 -10.40 12.35
C SER A 87 2.07 -9.29 12.45
N GLN A 88 2.29 -8.24 11.66
CA GLN A 88 1.34 -7.15 11.47
C GLN A 88 0.72 -7.29 10.10
N ARG A 89 -0.63 -7.24 10.03
CA ARG A 89 -1.38 -7.34 8.78
C ARG A 89 -2.30 -6.14 8.60
N THR A 90 -2.58 -5.83 7.34
CA THR A 90 -3.54 -4.77 6.97
C THR A 90 -4.91 -5.08 7.54
N LEU A 91 -5.53 -4.09 8.19
CA LEU A 91 -6.84 -4.19 8.83
C LEU A 91 -7.96 -4.44 7.80
N GLY A 92 -8.94 -5.26 8.18
CA GLY A 92 -10.09 -5.58 7.33
C GLY A 92 -9.75 -6.47 6.13
N THR A 93 -10.26 -6.07 4.97
CA THR A 93 -10.11 -6.72 3.66
C THR A 93 -9.83 -5.64 2.62
N LEU A 94 -8.74 -5.81 1.88
CA LEU A 94 -8.37 -4.96 0.75
C LEU A 94 -9.08 -5.40 -0.54
N HIS A 95 -9.09 -4.50 -1.52
CA HIS A 95 -9.59 -4.74 -2.87
C HIS A 95 -8.63 -4.13 -3.90
N LEU A 96 -7.36 -4.56 -3.86
CA LEU A 96 -6.31 -4.02 -4.74
C LEU A 96 -6.18 -4.84 -6.03
N ASP A 97 -6.48 -4.21 -7.17
CA ASP A 97 -6.06 -4.69 -8.48
C ASP A 97 -4.65 -4.18 -8.79
N LEU A 98 -3.69 -5.12 -8.83
CA LEU A 98 -2.29 -4.88 -9.16
C LEU A 98 -1.88 -5.53 -10.51
N SER A 99 -2.84 -5.94 -11.35
CA SER A 99 -2.60 -6.61 -12.64
C SER A 99 -1.76 -5.82 -13.66
N GLN A 100 -1.69 -4.50 -13.50
CA GLN A 100 -0.83 -3.62 -14.31
C GLN A 100 0.64 -3.58 -13.87
N TYR A 101 0.96 -4.13 -12.70
CA TYR A 101 2.30 -4.12 -12.09
C TYR A 101 2.96 -5.49 -12.21
N ASP A 102 4.28 -5.52 -12.09
CA ASP A 102 5.11 -6.72 -12.32
C ASP A 102 5.71 -7.28 -11.00
N GLY A 103 5.47 -6.60 -9.88
CA GLY A 103 5.84 -7.03 -8.52
C GLY A 103 5.64 -5.94 -7.47
N LEU A 104 6.12 -6.21 -6.24
CA LEU A 104 6.21 -5.25 -5.14
C LEU A 104 7.66 -4.81 -4.88
N VAL A 105 7.84 -3.63 -4.30
CA VAL A 105 9.13 -3.16 -3.78
C VAL A 105 8.99 -2.65 -2.35
N ILE A 106 9.89 -3.09 -1.48
CA ILE A 106 10.04 -2.58 -0.11
C ILE A 106 11.27 -1.69 -0.06
N LYS A 107 11.14 -0.47 0.46
CA LYS A 107 12.26 0.42 0.76
C LYS A 107 12.59 0.36 2.25
N VAL A 108 13.62 -0.41 2.60
CA VAL A 108 14.14 -0.50 3.97
C VAL A 108 15.07 0.69 4.24
N LEU A 109 14.86 1.37 5.37
CA LEU A 109 15.72 2.44 5.88
C LEU A 109 16.71 1.95 6.93
N GLN A 110 16.28 1.01 7.76
CA GLN A 110 17.07 0.41 8.84
C GLN A 110 16.52 -0.98 9.15
N SER A 111 17.39 -1.88 9.57
CA SER A 111 17.08 -3.26 9.92
C SER A 111 17.98 -3.72 11.07
N ASP A 112 17.56 -4.78 11.75
CA ASP A 112 18.35 -5.56 12.70
C ASP A 112 19.11 -6.73 12.04
N SER A 113 19.08 -6.78 10.70
CA SER A 113 19.66 -7.83 9.84
C SER A 113 19.07 -9.23 10.07
N LYS A 114 17.91 -9.33 10.72
CA LYS A 114 17.15 -10.59 10.81
C LYS A 114 16.39 -10.89 9.53
N LYS A 115 15.88 -12.12 9.42
CA LYS A 115 15.11 -12.57 8.27
C LYS A 115 13.62 -12.30 8.46
N TYR A 116 13.03 -11.58 7.52
CA TYR A 116 11.61 -11.22 7.50
C TYR A 116 10.88 -11.93 6.36
N THR A 117 9.56 -11.97 6.45
CA THR A 117 8.69 -12.48 5.39
C THR A 117 7.61 -11.44 5.06
N LEU A 118 7.53 -11.00 3.80
CA LEU A 118 6.34 -10.32 3.28
C LEU A 118 5.31 -11.40 2.90
N THR A 119 4.04 -11.20 3.29
CA THR A 119 2.95 -12.12 2.96
C THR A 119 1.81 -11.40 2.24
N LEU A 120 1.34 -11.96 1.13
CA LEU A 120 0.10 -11.56 0.44
C LEU A 120 -0.99 -12.64 0.59
N LYS A 121 -2.25 -12.21 0.48
CA LYS A 121 -3.41 -13.09 0.28
C LYS A 121 -4.38 -12.48 -0.73
N ASP A 122 -4.79 -13.30 -1.68
CA ASP A 122 -5.96 -13.15 -2.55
C ASP A 122 -7.23 -13.76 -1.92
N GLU A 123 -7.10 -14.78 -1.06
CA GLU A 123 -8.21 -15.41 -0.35
C GLU A 123 -8.24 -15.06 1.15
N ILE A 124 -9.39 -14.56 1.61
CA ILE A 124 -9.79 -14.50 3.02
C ILE A 124 -11.16 -15.18 3.13
N LEU A 125 -11.29 -16.16 4.01
CA LEU A 125 -12.56 -16.80 4.35
C LEU A 125 -13.22 -16.06 5.53
N PRO A 126 -14.56 -16.14 5.70
CA PRO A 126 -15.24 -15.58 6.86
C PRO A 126 -14.59 -16.02 8.18
N PRO A 127 -14.59 -15.16 9.23
CA PRO A 127 -14.17 -15.55 10.56
C PRO A 127 -14.94 -16.78 11.06
N ARG A 128 -14.31 -17.52 11.95
CA ARG A 128 -14.95 -18.62 12.69
C ARG A 128 -15.97 -18.11 13.69
N GLU A 129 -16.77 -19.03 14.22
CA GLU A 129 -17.68 -18.78 15.36
C GLU A 129 -16.93 -18.25 16.60
N ASP A 130 -15.66 -18.62 16.80
CA ASP A 130 -14.78 -18.09 17.86
C ASP A 130 -14.11 -16.75 17.49
N GLY A 131 -14.56 -16.09 16.43
CA GLY A 131 -14.06 -14.81 15.91
C GLY A 131 -12.69 -14.87 15.23
N ARG A 132 -12.03 -16.04 15.18
CA ARG A 132 -10.66 -16.15 14.65
C ARG A 132 -10.62 -16.21 13.11
N ASP A 133 -9.61 -15.57 12.54
CA ASP A 133 -9.26 -15.68 11.11
C ASP A 133 -9.05 -17.15 10.71
N GLN A 134 -9.67 -17.57 9.61
CA GLN A 134 -9.42 -18.89 9.02
C GLN A 134 -8.11 -18.90 8.21
N SER A 135 -7.43 -20.06 8.17
CA SER A 135 -6.19 -20.19 7.40
C SER A 135 -6.49 -20.52 5.94
N THR A 136 -6.22 -19.57 5.06
CA THR A 136 -6.15 -19.68 3.60
C THR A 136 -4.69 -19.82 3.12
N ILE A 137 -4.46 -19.93 1.80
CA ILE A 137 -3.12 -19.85 1.21
C ILE A 137 -2.44 -18.51 1.57
N SER A 138 -1.14 -18.55 1.89
CA SER A 138 -0.29 -17.37 2.06
C SER A 138 0.74 -17.35 0.93
N TRP A 139 0.93 -16.21 0.27
CA TRP A 139 1.98 -16.03 -0.72
C TRP A 139 3.14 -15.28 -0.06
N GLU A 140 4.24 -15.98 0.19
CA GLU A 140 5.35 -15.53 1.05
C GLU A 140 6.60 -15.19 0.22
N TYR A 141 7.24 -14.05 0.51
CA TYR A 141 8.60 -13.73 0.08
C TYR A 141 9.49 -13.47 1.30
N ASP A 142 10.52 -14.29 1.43
CA ASP A 142 11.52 -14.24 2.50
C ASP A 142 12.67 -13.30 2.14
N PHE A 143 13.05 -12.38 3.03
CA PHE A 143 14.14 -11.43 2.78
C PHE A 143 15.02 -11.16 4.01
N VAL A 144 16.26 -10.75 3.73
CA VAL A 144 17.20 -10.10 4.66
C VAL A 144 17.69 -8.83 3.97
N SER A 145 17.81 -7.73 4.69
CA SER A 145 18.34 -6.46 4.19
C SER A 145 18.86 -5.65 5.37
N GLU A 146 19.93 -4.87 5.16
CA GLU A 146 20.41 -3.87 6.13
C GLU A 146 19.69 -2.53 5.88
N ALA A 147 19.70 -2.07 4.63
CA ALA A 147 18.92 -0.99 4.06
C ALA A 147 18.86 -1.13 2.53
N GLY A 148 17.96 -0.41 1.86
CA GLY A 148 17.87 -0.35 0.40
C GLY A 148 16.53 -0.79 -0.17
N GLU A 149 16.51 -1.19 -1.45
CA GLU A 149 15.31 -1.63 -2.16
C GLU A 149 15.31 -3.13 -2.37
N ILE A 150 14.21 -3.77 -1.97
CA ILE A 150 13.94 -5.19 -2.16
C ILE A 150 12.83 -5.29 -3.20
N LYS A 151 13.19 -5.62 -4.45
CA LYS A 151 12.19 -5.93 -5.49
C LYS A 151 11.73 -7.38 -5.34
N ILE A 152 10.42 -7.58 -5.47
CA ILE A 152 9.70 -8.85 -5.27
C ILE A 152 8.79 -9.06 -6.48
N PRO A 153 9.29 -9.66 -7.57
CA PRO A 153 8.46 -10.12 -8.69
C PRO A 153 7.36 -11.06 -8.23
N TRP A 154 6.23 -11.11 -8.95
CA TRP A 154 5.13 -12.01 -8.58
C TRP A 154 5.54 -13.49 -8.54
N ASP A 155 6.38 -13.92 -9.50
CA ASP A 155 6.88 -15.30 -9.59
C ASP A 155 7.81 -15.70 -8.43
N ASP A 156 8.36 -14.73 -7.69
CA ASP A 156 9.23 -14.97 -6.54
C ASP A 156 8.47 -15.20 -5.22
N LEU A 157 7.19 -14.82 -5.14
CA LEU A 157 6.32 -15.22 -4.03
C LEU A 157 6.05 -16.73 -4.09
N LYS A 158 6.22 -17.43 -2.97
CA LYS A 158 6.02 -18.88 -2.89
C LYS A 158 4.75 -19.20 -2.08
N PRO A 159 3.85 -20.07 -2.56
CA PRO A 159 2.61 -20.40 -1.87
C PRO A 159 2.87 -21.31 -0.68
N THR A 160 2.27 -20.99 0.47
CA THR A 160 2.30 -21.80 1.69
C THR A 160 0.90 -22.01 2.25
N TYR A 161 0.75 -23.08 3.04
CA TYR A 161 -0.38 -23.27 3.93
C TYR A 161 0.13 -23.51 5.35
N ARG A 162 -0.17 -22.58 6.26
CA ARG A 162 0.32 -22.59 7.66
C ARG A 162 1.84 -22.76 7.77
N GLY A 163 2.60 -22.05 6.93
CA GLY A 163 4.07 -22.07 6.94
C GLY A 163 4.72 -23.32 6.33
N ARG A 164 3.95 -24.16 5.62
CA ARG A 164 4.45 -25.29 4.83
C ARG A 164 4.24 -25.01 3.33
N PRO A 165 5.21 -25.28 2.43
CA PRO A 165 5.04 -25.10 1.00
C PRO A 165 3.78 -25.79 0.44
N LYS A 166 3.09 -25.12 -0.49
CA LYS A 166 1.85 -25.59 -1.11
C LYS A 166 1.93 -25.38 -2.63
N THR A 167 2.83 -26.13 -3.26
CA THR A 167 3.21 -25.98 -4.68
C THR A 167 2.11 -26.31 -5.68
N ASP A 168 1.01 -26.94 -5.24
CA ASP A 168 -0.21 -27.23 -6.00
C ASP A 168 -1.34 -26.21 -5.75
N ALA A 169 -1.01 -25.03 -5.21
CA ALA A 169 -1.95 -23.91 -5.15
C ALA A 169 -2.31 -23.40 -6.55
N LYS A 170 -3.52 -22.84 -6.71
CA LYS A 170 -3.83 -21.97 -7.85
C LYS A 170 -2.91 -20.73 -7.80
N PRO A 171 -2.47 -20.16 -8.94
CA PRO A 171 -1.67 -18.93 -8.96
C PRO A 171 -2.32 -17.76 -8.21
N LEU A 172 -1.48 -16.84 -7.71
CA LEU A 172 -1.91 -15.63 -7.02
C LEU A 172 -2.81 -14.75 -7.90
N ASP A 173 -4.02 -14.45 -7.43
CA ASP A 173 -4.89 -13.45 -8.09
C ASP A 173 -4.42 -12.02 -7.74
N VAL A 174 -3.45 -11.52 -8.50
CA VAL A 174 -2.95 -10.14 -8.39
C VAL A 174 -3.99 -9.07 -8.74
N SER A 175 -5.14 -9.42 -9.31
CA SER A 175 -6.25 -8.48 -9.54
C SER A 175 -7.14 -8.26 -8.30
N ASN A 176 -6.89 -9.03 -7.23
CA ASN A 176 -7.78 -9.10 -6.07
C ASN A 176 -6.99 -9.34 -4.78
N ILE A 177 -5.92 -8.59 -4.54
CA ILE A 177 -5.14 -8.69 -3.31
C ILE A 177 -5.99 -8.16 -2.15
N LYS A 178 -6.25 -9.05 -1.18
CA LYS A 178 -7.14 -8.83 -0.03
C LYS A 178 -6.42 -8.56 1.28
N ARG A 179 -5.14 -8.91 1.41
CA ARG A 179 -4.36 -8.67 2.63
C ARG A 179 -2.87 -8.62 2.35
N ILE A 180 -2.17 -7.74 3.05
CA ILE A 180 -0.71 -7.66 3.11
C ILE A 180 -0.28 -7.85 4.57
N SER A 181 0.88 -8.45 4.81
CA SER A 181 1.46 -8.57 6.15
C SER A 181 2.98 -8.58 6.13
N PHE A 182 3.58 -7.91 7.12
CA PHE A 182 4.98 -8.10 7.50
C PHE A 182 5.04 -9.09 8.66
N MET A 183 5.86 -10.13 8.51
CA MET A 183 6.02 -11.20 9.49
C MET A 183 7.48 -11.37 9.89
N MET A 184 7.69 -11.51 11.19
CA MET A 184 8.90 -12.02 11.81
C MET A 184 8.62 -13.44 12.30
N ARG A 185 9.48 -14.41 11.99
CA ARG A 185 9.22 -15.83 12.32
C ARG A 185 10.48 -16.59 12.71
N SER A 186 10.28 -17.61 13.54
CA SER A 186 11.31 -18.53 14.05
C SER A 186 12.15 -19.27 13.01
N PHE A 187 11.60 -19.49 11.81
CA PHE A 187 12.10 -20.46 10.82
C PHE A 187 12.39 -21.86 11.41
N PHE A 188 11.66 -22.25 12.46
CA PHE A 188 11.90 -23.46 13.27
C PHE A 188 13.23 -23.45 14.06
N GLY A 189 13.55 -22.31 14.66
CA GLY A 189 14.62 -22.16 15.66
C GLY A 189 15.91 -21.52 15.14
N THR A 190 15.89 -20.86 13.97
CA THR A 190 17.10 -20.18 13.44
C THR A 190 17.23 -18.73 13.90
N GLN A 191 16.17 -18.13 14.49
CA GLN A 191 16.18 -16.77 15.04
C GLN A 191 15.05 -16.56 16.06
N GLU A 192 15.29 -15.67 17.02
CA GLU A 192 14.38 -15.31 18.12
C GLU A 192 14.65 -13.88 18.63
N GLY A 193 13.94 -13.48 19.69
CA GLY A 193 14.19 -12.26 20.48
C GLY A 193 13.64 -10.97 19.85
N ASP A 194 14.09 -9.84 20.38
CA ASP A 194 13.66 -8.51 19.95
C ASP A 194 14.02 -8.24 18.49
N PHE A 195 13.09 -7.63 17.73
CA PHE A 195 13.27 -7.35 16.31
C PHE A 195 12.82 -5.94 15.90
N SER A 196 13.39 -5.39 14.83
CA SER A 196 13.06 -4.05 14.33
C SER A 196 13.43 -3.84 12.85
N LEU A 197 12.43 -3.55 12.02
CA LEU A 197 12.56 -3.19 10.61
C LEU A 197 11.88 -1.84 10.35
N THR A 198 12.62 -0.86 9.84
CA THR A 198 12.12 0.48 9.50
C THR A 198 11.99 0.64 7.99
N ILE A 199 10.80 0.99 7.53
CA ILE A 199 10.37 0.96 6.13
C ILE A 199 9.93 2.36 5.70
N ALA A 200 10.47 2.88 4.60
CA ALA A 200 9.99 4.12 3.98
C ALA A 200 8.70 3.88 3.19
N HIS A 201 8.66 2.83 2.37
CA HIS A 201 7.47 2.47 1.62
C HIS A 201 7.37 0.99 1.26
N LEU A 202 6.13 0.56 1.04
CA LEU A 202 5.77 -0.60 0.22
C LEU A 202 5.01 -0.08 -1.01
N ALA A 203 5.45 -0.44 -2.21
CA ALA A 203 4.82 -0.02 -3.45
C ALA A 203 4.73 -1.18 -4.46
N ALA A 204 3.77 -1.12 -5.39
CA ALA A 204 3.78 -1.96 -6.58
C ALA A 204 4.60 -1.28 -7.68
N PHE A 205 5.46 -2.03 -8.37
CA PHE A 205 6.30 -1.51 -9.45
C PHE A 205 5.91 -2.11 -10.79
N SER A 206 6.03 -1.33 -11.87
CA SER A 206 6.10 -1.88 -13.22
C SER A 206 7.45 -1.59 -13.87
N ASN A 207 7.95 -2.55 -14.64
CA ASN A 207 9.10 -2.40 -15.53
C ASN A 207 8.71 -1.87 -16.93
N ARG A 208 7.40 -1.68 -17.19
CA ARG A 208 6.87 -1.13 -18.43
C ARG A 208 7.13 0.39 -18.42
N PRO A 209 7.76 0.97 -19.46
CA PRO A 209 8.01 2.40 -19.50
C PRO A 209 6.70 3.19 -19.38
N THR A 210 6.72 4.28 -18.62
CA THR A 210 5.61 5.25 -18.61
C THR A 210 5.55 5.97 -19.95
N SER A 211 4.77 5.43 -20.89
CA SER A 211 4.48 6.09 -22.17
C SER A 211 3.83 7.46 -21.90
N SER A 212 4.49 8.53 -22.33
CA SER A 212 4.05 9.92 -22.09
C SER A 212 2.81 10.34 -22.87
N ASP A 213 2.25 9.46 -23.70
CA ASP A 213 1.08 9.71 -24.55
C ASP A 213 -0.21 9.12 -23.96
N SER A 214 -0.80 9.85 -23.02
CA SER A 214 -2.26 9.91 -22.89
C SER A 214 -2.69 11.16 -22.13
N ASP A 215 -2.72 12.30 -22.83
CA ASP A 215 -3.58 13.44 -22.44
C ASP A 215 -5.05 13.04 -22.63
N VAL A 216 -5.56 12.18 -21.73
CA VAL A 216 -7.00 11.93 -21.59
C VAL A 216 -7.63 13.14 -20.90
N SER A 217 -7.90 14.17 -21.71
CA SER A 217 -8.67 15.33 -21.30
C SER A 217 -10.07 14.90 -20.85
N PHE A 218 -10.30 14.89 -19.53
CA PHE A 218 -11.64 14.71 -18.97
C PHE A 218 -12.50 15.94 -19.28
N GLU A 219 -13.16 15.92 -20.44
CA GLU A 219 -14.27 16.83 -20.73
C GLU A 219 -15.39 16.58 -19.73
N LYS A 220 -15.44 17.42 -18.69
CA LYS A 220 -16.45 17.34 -17.64
C LYS A 220 -17.75 17.92 -18.19
N ASP A 221 -18.62 17.05 -18.70
CA ASP A 221 -20.00 17.38 -19.09
C ASP A 221 -20.70 18.21 -18.01
N ARG A 222 -20.89 19.51 -18.27
CA ARG A 222 -21.61 20.42 -17.37
C ARG A 222 -23.11 20.37 -17.68
N ALA A 223 -23.69 19.18 -17.53
CA ALA A 223 -25.11 18.96 -17.70
C ALA A 223 -25.95 19.79 -16.70
N ALA A 224 -26.60 20.82 -17.24
CA ALA A 224 -27.80 21.51 -16.74
C ALA A 224 -27.95 21.70 -15.21
N ALA A 225 -27.50 22.85 -14.69
CA ALA A 225 -27.83 23.31 -13.34
C ALA A 225 -28.01 24.84 -13.19
N HIS A 226 -28.49 25.55 -14.22
CA HIS A 226 -28.97 26.94 -14.09
C HIS A 226 -30.04 27.31 -15.14
N ALA A 227 -31.31 27.26 -14.76
CA ALA A 227 -32.39 27.99 -15.39
C ALA A 227 -33.54 28.24 -14.38
N HIS A 228 -34.24 29.36 -14.54
CA HIS A 228 -35.49 29.77 -13.87
C HIS A 228 -35.42 30.34 -12.44
N THR A 229 -35.24 31.66 -12.37
CA THR A 229 -35.89 32.51 -11.36
C THR A 229 -36.49 33.75 -12.04
N HIS A 230 -37.63 34.23 -11.53
CA HIS A 230 -38.31 35.51 -11.80
C HIS A 230 -38.95 35.78 -13.18
N ALA A 231 -40.29 35.68 -13.19
CA ALA A 231 -41.19 36.76 -13.63
C ALA A 231 -42.28 36.94 -12.54
N GLN A 232 -43.01 38.06 -12.52
CA GLN A 232 -43.92 38.45 -11.41
C GLN A 232 -45.43 38.36 -11.76
N ALA A 233 -46.28 38.33 -10.72
CA ALA A 233 -47.75 38.35 -10.77
C ALA A 233 -48.30 39.80 -10.93
N PRO A 234 -49.63 40.14 -10.87
CA PRO A 234 -50.79 39.57 -10.15
C PRO A 234 -51.95 39.12 -11.10
N ALA A 235 -53.21 38.81 -10.74
CA ALA A 235 -54.08 39.13 -9.58
C ALA A 235 -55.19 38.05 -9.34
N PRO A 236 -56.04 38.12 -8.28
CA PRO A 236 -56.76 36.95 -7.72
C PRO A 236 -58.30 36.90 -7.94
N THR A 237 -58.90 35.71 -7.74
CA THR A 237 -60.36 35.55 -7.52
C THR A 237 -60.76 34.31 -6.68
N THR A 238 -61.60 34.55 -5.66
CA THR A 238 -62.69 33.70 -5.08
C THR A 238 -62.51 32.20 -4.70
N ARG A 239 -62.78 31.92 -3.42
CA ARG A 239 -63.31 30.67 -2.80
C ARG A 239 -64.79 30.39 -3.25
N PRO A 240 -65.44 29.21 -3.04
CA PRO A 240 -65.40 28.42 -1.78
C PRO A 240 -65.62 26.87 -1.79
N SER A 241 -65.32 26.29 -0.61
CA SER A 241 -65.93 25.13 0.10
C SER A 241 -67.03 24.27 -0.56
N TRP A 242 -66.91 22.93 -0.43
CA TRP A 242 -67.95 22.03 0.14
C TRP A 242 -67.43 20.57 0.36
N PHE A 243 -67.87 19.92 1.46
CA PHE A 243 -67.67 18.51 1.92
C PHE A 243 -66.20 17.95 1.98
N SER A 244 -65.70 17.25 3.01
CA SER A 244 -66.25 16.25 3.95
C SER A 244 -66.54 14.87 3.32
N TRP A 245 -66.25 13.79 4.06
CA TRP A 245 -67.15 12.67 4.38
C TRP A 245 -66.45 11.77 5.43
N ILE A 246 -67.20 10.88 6.09
CA ILE A 246 -66.81 10.22 7.35
C ILE A 246 -66.94 8.69 7.21
N CYS A 247 -66.36 7.95 8.18
CA CYS A 247 -66.49 6.52 8.51
C CYS A 247 -65.33 5.62 8.03
N GLY A 248 -64.85 4.64 8.82
CA GLY A 248 -65.07 4.44 10.27
C GLY A 248 -65.11 2.98 10.73
N TRP A 249 -64.37 2.68 11.82
CA TRP A 249 -64.38 1.42 12.60
C TRP A 249 -63.83 0.18 11.83
N ALA A 250 -63.40 -0.91 12.46
CA ALA A 250 -63.35 -1.32 13.88
C ALA A 250 -62.03 -2.11 14.14
N ARG A 251 -61.66 -2.56 15.35
CA ARG A 251 -62.32 -2.50 16.66
C ARG A 251 -61.28 -2.51 17.78
#